data_AF-A0A925UAP3-F1
#
_entry.id   AF-A0A925UAP3-F1
#
_cell.length_a   1.000
_cell.length_b   1.000
_cell.length_c   1.000
_cell.angle_alpha   90.00
_cell.angle_beta   90.00
_cell.angle_gamma   90.00
#
_symmetry.space_group_name_H-M   'P 1'
#
loop_
_entity.id
_entity.type
_entity.pdbx_description
1 polymer ?
#
loop_
_entity_poly.entity_id
_entity_poly.type
_entity_poly.pdbx_seq_one_letter_code
_entity_poly.pdbx_strand_id
1 'polypeptide(L)'
;MITASAIFQAIVSMAFFCVLYQLILKKLTFFSLNRWYLLFSLLLSISIPFIHIEVEKQQLSPLVEVFEGSFEGEADFETDFENIKVAAIENVQSSVPVESALWARILIWVYGVVSLGLLFRFLMVMFVLISKCAQTQKANGVRMIKSFWRFSNCSFFNLLIIDSENLNPEEIEQVIAHERQHMLRLHSIDKLLVEIALIFMWFNPFIYYYKRAISQAHEFEVDDAVGKAFDKRTYSSLLLKLSGYPAEPLVNSFSTNSLKTRIKMLFTNQSHKMKKLTYLLVLPAASALIWLFSIDVVQAAAYKVSAFSSHYPASGKNLPVENTIKEETYKIIEKQLKKLDYIGLVLEKEVAKVPDVFTLKTLQSGTISSEKIQRQFGQIGTGKLRIVLDPGHGGKDSSHKAGGVYEKDLALEISQVIKSVLEEKGHEVVMTRESDVFVPLKDRVALPGDIFLSVHINTAPTQRPNLNGMDILVSKDAKQGSVLTIARDRLASSFFTELGKLQGIKMNFLNEQRLFVLQNNPAPAILIELGYLTNSRDLKFLTDKENQKKIANTFADAIQAYQK
;
A
#
# COMPACT_ATOMS: atom_id res chain seq x y z
N MET A 1 -9.51 -1.00 -1.25
CA MET A 1 -9.60 0.44 -0.91
C MET A 1 -8.45 1.15 -1.59
N ILE A 2 -8.67 2.31 -2.21
CA ILE A 2 -7.58 3.16 -2.71
C ILE A 2 -6.78 3.63 -1.50
N THR A 3 -5.50 3.29 -1.42
CA THR A 3 -4.63 3.66 -0.30
C THR A 3 -4.10 5.09 -0.49
N ALA A 4 -3.70 5.75 0.61
CA ALA A 4 -3.03 7.06 0.52
C ALA A 4 -1.77 7.02 -0.35
N SER A 5 -1.07 5.88 -0.37
CA SER A 5 0.06 5.62 -1.26
C SER A 5 -0.34 5.69 -2.73
N ALA A 6 -1.48 5.08 -3.11
CA ALA A 6 -1.93 5.08 -4.49
C ALA A 6 -2.27 6.49 -4.99
N ILE A 7 -2.90 7.31 -4.15
CA ILE A 7 -3.17 8.72 -4.46
C ILE A 7 -1.87 9.49 -4.67
N PHE A 8 -0.89 9.30 -3.79
CA PHE A 8 0.41 9.97 -3.90
C PHE A 8 1.14 9.59 -5.19
N GLN A 9 1.23 8.28 -5.51
CA GLN A 9 1.83 7.77 -6.74
C GLN A 9 1.16 8.35 -7.99
N ALA A 10 -0.17 8.46 -7.99
CA ALA A 10 -0.92 9.08 -9.10
C ALA A 10 -0.59 10.57 -9.26
N ILE A 11 -0.51 11.34 -8.16
CA ILE A 11 -0.17 12.76 -8.20
C ILE A 11 1.25 12.98 -8.73
N VAL A 12 2.23 12.21 -8.27
CA VAL A 12 3.62 12.30 -8.74
C VAL A 12 3.71 11.96 -10.22
N SER A 13 3.02 10.91 -10.66
CA SER A 13 2.97 10.52 -12.08
C SER A 13 2.32 11.61 -12.94
N MET A 14 1.20 12.19 -12.49
CA MET A 14 0.55 13.30 -13.18
C MET A 14 1.47 14.52 -13.29
N ALA A 15 2.17 14.87 -12.20
CA ALA A 15 3.12 15.98 -12.17
C ALA A 15 4.22 15.78 -13.22
N PHE A 16 4.82 14.59 -13.24
CA PHE A 16 5.89 14.24 -14.17
C PHE A 16 5.45 14.40 -15.63
N PHE A 17 4.31 13.82 -16.01
CA PHE A 17 3.79 13.95 -17.38
C PHE A 17 3.36 15.38 -17.73
N CYS A 18 2.86 16.17 -16.78
CA CYS A 18 2.57 17.58 -17.00
C CYS A 18 3.84 18.37 -17.34
N VAL A 19 4.92 18.14 -16.60
CA VAL A 19 6.22 18.79 -16.83
C VAL A 19 6.78 18.42 -18.20
N LEU A 20 6.75 17.13 -18.56
CA LEU A 20 7.20 16.65 -19.87
C LEU A 20 6.43 17.33 -21.01
N TYR A 21 5.10 17.43 -20.88
CA TYR A 21 4.26 18.14 -21.84
C TYR A 21 4.62 19.63 -21.93
N GLN A 22 4.69 20.32 -20.80
CA GLN A 22 4.92 21.76 -20.73
C GLN A 22 6.27 22.16 -21.35
N LEU A 23 7.33 21.39 -21.09
CA LEU A 23 8.68 21.73 -21.54
C LEU A 23 8.94 21.36 -23.01
N ILE A 24 8.36 20.25 -23.47
CA ILE A 24 8.69 19.63 -24.76
C ILE A 24 7.51 19.68 -25.73
N LEU A 25 6.43 18.96 -25.43
CA LEU A 25 5.38 18.63 -26.41
C LEU A 25 4.44 19.80 -26.72
N LYS A 26 4.18 20.67 -25.75
CA LYS A 26 3.31 21.84 -25.89
C LYS A 26 3.73 22.78 -27.04
N LYS A 27 5.02 22.80 -27.38
CA LYS A 27 5.58 23.64 -28.44
C LYS A 27 5.38 23.06 -29.85
N LEU A 28 4.97 21.79 -29.96
CA LEU A 28 4.78 21.11 -31.23
C LEU A 28 3.38 21.38 -31.78
N THR A 29 3.27 21.57 -33.09
CA THR A 29 1.99 21.81 -33.79
C THR A 29 1.23 20.51 -34.13
N PHE A 30 1.61 19.38 -33.55
CA PHE A 30 0.89 18.11 -33.72
C PHE A 30 -0.24 18.03 -32.71
N PHE A 31 -1.24 18.90 -32.86
CA PHE A 31 -2.30 19.12 -31.86
C PHE A 31 -3.05 17.84 -31.47
N SER A 32 -3.28 16.94 -32.43
CA SER A 32 -3.88 15.64 -32.17
C SER A 32 -3.03 14.72 -31.30
N LEU A 33 -1.72 14.66 -31.58
CA LEU A 33 -0.81 13.87 -30.74
C LEU A 33 -0.67 14.48 -29.34
N ASN A 34 -0.71 15.81 -29.23
CA ASN A 34 -0.75 16.50 -27.94
C ASN A 34 -2.00 16.15 -27.13
N ARG A 35 -3.17 16.15 -27.77
CA ARG A 35 -4.45 15.73 -27.16
C ARG A 35 -4.36 14.29 -26.65
N TRP A 36 -3.94 13.36 -27.50
CA TRP A 36 -3.85 11.94 -27.13
C TRP A 36 -2.80 11.68 -26.06
N TYR A 37 -1.65 12.36 -26.12
CA TYR A 37 -0.66 12.32 -25.05
C TYR A 37 -1.29 12.69 -23.71
N LEU A 38 -2.02 13.80 -23.64
CA LEU A 38 -2.60 14.31 -22.39
C LEU A 38 -3.66 13.35 -21.83
N LEU A 39 -4.51 12.79 -22.69
CA LEU A 39 -5.52 11.81 -22.28
C LEU A 39 -4.87 10.51 -21.79
N PHE A 40 -3.92 9.99 -22.55
CA PHE A 40 -3.24 8.74 -22.21
C PHE A 40 -2.41 8.89 -20.94
N SER A 41 -1.66 9.99 -20.79
CA SER A 41 -0.86 10.22 -19.60
C SER A 41 -1.70 10.45 -18.34
N LEU A 42 -2.87 11.07 -18.48
CA LEU A 42 -3.85 11.19 -17.39
C LEU A 42 -4.34 9.82 -16.94
N LEU A 43 -4.82 8.98 -17.87
CA LEU A 43 -5.28 7.63 -17.57
C LEU A 43 -4.16 6.77 -16.98
N LEU A 44 -2.98 6.79 -17.61
CA LEU A 44 -1.81 6.05 -17.16
C LEU A 44 -1.40 6.44 -15.74
N SER A 45 -1.38 7.73 -15.41
CA SER A 45 -1.05 8.19 -14.06
C SER A 45 -2.02 7.67 -13.00
N ILE A 46 -3.30 7.54 -13.34
CA ILE A 46 -4.32 6.97 -12.46
C ILE A 46 -4.18 5.45 -12.39
N SER A 47 -3.71 4.79 -13.46
CA SER A 47 -3.56 3.33 -13.52
C SER A 47 -2.27 2.79 -12.87
N ILE A 48 -1.14 3.52 -12.91
CA ILE A 48 0.17 3.07 -12.38
C ILE A 48 0.07 2.47 -10.96
N PRO A 49 -0.62 3.10 -9.99
CA PRO A 49 -0.71 2.58 -8.62
C PRO A 49 -1.39 1.21 -8.48
N PHE A 50 -2.08 0.74 -9.52
CA PHE A 50 -2.80 -0.52 -9.54
C PHE A 50 -2.05 -1.61 -10.32
N ILE A 51 -0.89 -1.29 -10.88
CA ILE A 51 -0.02 -2.23 -11.56
C ILE A 51 0.95 -2.77 -10.50
N HIS A 52 0.91 -4.07 -10.25
CA HIS A 52 1.86 -4.79 -9.40
C HIS A 52 2.55 -5.85 -10.25
N ILE A 53 3.87 -5.72 -10.40
CA ILE A 53 4.73 -6.63 -11.12
C ILE A 53 5.65 -7.27 -10.07
N GLU A 54 5.39 -8.54 -9.79
CA GLU A 54 6.23 -9.33 -8.91
C GLU A 54 7.41 -9.85 -9.74
N VAL A 55 8.62 -9.38 -9.41
CA VAL A 55 9.85 -9.90 -10.03
C VAL A 55 10.45 -10.92 -9.09
N GLU A 56 10.35 -12.18 -9.49
CA GLU A 56 10.90 -13.33 -8.79
C GLU A 56 12.42 -13.37 -8.94
N LYS A 57 13.17 -13.11 -7.85
CA LYS A 57 14.60 -13.44 -7.81
C LYS A 57 14.78 -14.86 -7.29
N GLN A 58 15.19 -15.77 -8.16
CA GLN A 58 15.71 -17.08 -7.77
C GLN A 58 17.09 -16.90 -7.15
N GLN A 59 17.16 -17.02 -5.83
CA GLN A 59 18.41 -17.24 -5.12
C GLN A 59 18.24 -18.59 -4.42
N LEU A 60 19.10 -19.57 -4.73
CA LEU A 60 19.03 -20.90 -4.11
C LEU A 60 19.24 -20.75 -2.60
N SER A 61 18.17 -20.92 -1.83
CA SER A 61 18.26 -21.13 -0.38
C SER A 61 18.62 -22.59 -0.10
N PRO A 62 19.46 -22.87 0.93
CA PRO A 62 19.81 -24.23 1.31
C PRO A 62 18.59 -25.00 1.82
N LEU A 63 18.52 -26.29 1.48
CA LEU A 63 17.48 -27.24 1.90
C LEU A 63 17.46 -27.35 3.43
N VAL A 64 16.32 -27.03 4.06
CA VAL A 64 16.08 -27.22 5.49
C VAL A 64 15.20 -28.46 5.66
N GLU A 65 15.73 -29.51 6.27
CA GLU A 65 14.98 -30.69 6.71
C GLU A 65 14.32 -30.42 8.06
N VAL A 66 13.01 -30.66 8.16
CA VAL A 66 12.21 -30.51 9.37
C VAL A 66 12.10 -31.87 10.05
N PHE A 67 12.55 -31.99 11.30
CA PHE A 67 12.37 -33.18 12.15
C PHE A 67 11.01 -33.14 12.85
N GLU A 68 10.25 -34.25 12.78
CA GLU A 68 9.00 -34.44 13.53
C GLU A 68 9.29 -34.99 14.94
N GLY A 69 8.73 -34.36 15.98
CA GLY A 69 8.74 -34.85 17.36
C GLY A 69 7.35 -34.70 17.99
N SER A 70 6.79 -35.81 18.49
CA SER A 70 5.49 -35.89 19.16
C SER A 70 5.57 -35.42 20.61
N PHE A 71 4.62 -34.57 21.04
CA PHE A 71 4.43 -34.19 22.45
C PHE A 71 3.19 -34.90 23.02
N GLU A 72 3.36 -35.63 24.13
CA GLU A 72 2.28 -36.13 24.99
C GLU A 72 2.07 -35.14 26.15
N GLY A 73 0.82 -34.75 26.39
CA GLY A 73 0.44 -33.94 27.56
C GLY A 73 -0.99 -33.43 27.46
N GLU A 74 -1.91 -34.08 28.18
CA GLU A 74 -3.28 -33.59 28.41
C GLU A 74 -3.25 -32.35 29.32
N ALA A 75 -3.73 -31.21 28.82
CA ALA A 75 -4.05 -30.05 29.65
C ALA A 75 -5.42 -29.51 29.23
N ASP A 76 -6.32 -29.44 30.22
CA ASP A 76 -7.74 -29.10 30.10
C ASP A 76 -7.97 -27.75 29.39
N PHE A 77 -8.73 -27.78 28.30
CA PHE A 77 -8.84 -26.70 27.32
C PHE A 77 -10.16 -25.90 27.38
N GLU A 78 -11.03 -26.18 28.36
CA GLU A 78 -12.41 -25.66 28.35
C GLU A 78 -12.62 -24.35 29.14
N THR A 79 -11.79 -24.00 30.12
CA THR A 79 -12.04 -22.82 30.98
C THR A 79 -11.44 -21.50 30.51
N ASP A 80 -10.57 -21.51 29.49
CA ASP A 80 -9.88 -20.29 29.03
C ASP A 80 -10.53 -19.64 27.80
N PHE A 81 -11.30 -20.35 26.99
CA PHE A 81 -11.85 -19.78 25.74
C PHE A 81 -12.95 -18.73 25.94
N GLU A 82 -13.70 -18.81 27.04
CA GLU A 82 -14.79 -17.87 27.32
C GLU A 82 -14.28 -16.53 27.90
N ASN A 83 -13.23 -16.59 28.72
CA ASN A 83 -12.53 -15.41 29.22
C ASN A 83 -11.71 -14.70 28.12
N ILE A 84 -11.21 -15.45 27.14
CA ILE A 84 -10.52 -14.90 25.96
C ILE A 84 -11.47 -14.12 25.05
N LYS A 85 -12.74 -14.53 24.90
CA LYS A 85 -13.71 -13.81 24.05
C LYS A 85 -14.14 -12.47 24.64
N VAL A 86 -14.34 -12.38 25.96
CA VAL A 86 -14.80 -11.13 26.60
C VAL A 86 -13.67 -10.10 26.68
N ALA A 87 -12.42 -10.53 26.92
CA ALA A 87 -11.26 -9.63 26.96
C ALA A 87 -10.75 -9.20 25.56
N ALA A 88 -10.96 -10.02 24.52
CA ALA A 88 -10.58 -9.69 23.15
C ALA A 88 -11.53 -8.68 22.48
N ILE A 89 -12.79 -8.58 22.91
CA ILE A 89 -13.76 -7.63 22.31
C ILE A 89 -13.54 -6.20 22.82
N GLU A 90 -13.06 -6.01 24.06
CA GLU A 90 -12.80 -4.66 24.59
C GLU A 90 -11.45 -4.05 24.15
N ASN A 91 -10.43 -4.87 23.86
CA ASN A 91 -9.08 -4.38 23.57
C ASN A 91 -8.75 -4.13 22.08
N VAL A 92 -9.67 -4.42 21.16
CA VAL A 92 -9.50 -4.11 19.72
C VAL A 92 -9.77 -2.62 19.42
N GLN A 93 -10.27 -1.85 20.39
CA GLN A 93 -10.58 -0.43 20.21
C GLN A 93 -9.38 0.51 20.47
N SER A 94 -8.26 0.22 19.79
CA SER A 94 -7.39 1.19 19.12
C SER A 94 -7.06 2.51 19.85
N SER A 95 -5.92 2.61 20.54
CA SER A 95 -5.28 3.90 20.81
C SER A 95 -4.43 4.37 19.62
N VAL A 96 -5.07 4.55 18.47
CA VAL A 96 -4.66 5.64 17.58
C VAL A 96 -5.01 6.91 18.35
N PRO A 97 -4.11 7.90 18.52
CA PRO A 97 -4.43 9.13 19.23
C PRO A 97 -5.78 9.63 18.74
N VAL A 98 -6.78 9.75 19.63
CA VAL A 98 -8.18 10.03 19.26
C VAL A 98 -8.25 11.26 18.36
N GLU A 99 -7.36 12.22 18.56
CA GLU A 99 -7.19 13.38 17.70
C GLU A 99 -6.79 13.02 16.26
N SER A 100 -5.77 12.18 16.05
CA SER A 100 -5.33 11.76 14.71
C SER A 100 -6.40 10.93 13.97
N ALA A 101 -7.15 10.10 14.69
CA ALA A 101 -8.28 9.36 14.13
C ALA A 101 -9.46 10.29 13.79
N LEU A 102 -9.73 11.30 14.63
CA LEU A 102 -10.75 12.31 14.40
C LEU A 102 -10.42 13.14 13.15
N TRP A 103 -9.20 13.64 13.01
CA TRP A 103 -8.77 14.40 11.83
C TRP A 103 -8.83 13.55 10.56
N ALA A 104 -8.42 12.29 10.60
CA ALA A 104 -8.55 11.39 9.46
C ALA A 104 -10.01 11.19 9.05
N ARG A 105 -10.93 11.02 10.01
CA ARG A 105 -12.39 10.91 9.75
C ARG A 105 -12.95 12.21 9.18
N ILE A 106 -12.58 13.36 9.74
CA ILE A 106 -12.99 14.68 9.23
C ILE A 106 -12.53 14.86 7.79
N LEU A 107 -11.27 14.54 7.49
CA LEU A 107 -10.73 14.65 6.12
C LEU A 107 -11.47 13.74 5.13
N ILE A 108 -11.82 12.51 5.52
CA ILE A 108 -12.61 11.60 4.69
C ILE A 108 -14.01 12.17 4.44
N TRP A 109 -14.67 12.72 5.48
CA TRP A 109 -15.97 13.36 5.35
C TRP A 109 -15.93 14.59 4.45
N VAL A 110 -14.95 15.48 4.65
CA VAL A 110 -14.75 16.67 3.81
C VAL A 110 -14.52 16.24 2.36
N TYR A 111 -13.63 15.28 2.13
CA TYR A 111 -13.39 14.72 0.81
C TYR A 111 -14.68 14.17 0.17
N GLY A 112 -15.47 13.39 0.91
CA GLY A 112 -16.72 12.82 0.46
C GLY A 112 -17.78 13.88 0.11
N VAL A 113 -17.97 14.88 0.98
CA VAL A 113 -18.95 15.97 0.79
C VAL A 113 -18.60 16.82 -0.43
N VAL A 114 -17.33 17.23 -0.57
CA VAL A 114 -16.89 18.02 -1.73
C VAL A 114 -17.05 17.21 -3.03
N SER A 115 -16.62 15.95 -3.03
CA SER A 115 -16.74 15.08 -4.20
C SER A 115 -18.21 14.85 -4.58
N LEU A 116 -19.10 14.65 -3.59
CA LEU A 116 -20.53 14.49 -3.81
C LEU A 116 -21.17 15.77 -4.37
N GLY A 117 -20.80 16.94 -3.86
CA GLY A 117 -21.26 18.23 -4.38
C GLY A 117 -20.83 18.45 -5.84
N LEU A 118 -19.59 18.11 -6.17
CA LEU A 118 -19.07 18.17 -7.54
C LEU A 118 -19.79 17.16 -8.46
N LEU A 119 -20.04 15.94 -7.99
CA LEU A 119 -20.81 14.92 -8.70
C LEU A 119 -22.25 15.37 -8.96
N PHE A 120 -22.92 15.92 -7.94
CA PHE A 120 -24.28 16.44 -8.08
C PHE A 120 -24.34 17.56 -9.12
N ARG A 121 -23.42 18.54 -9.06
CA ARG A 121 -23.29 19.59 -10.08
C ARG A 121 -23.09 19.00 -11.47
N PHE A 122 -22.22 18.01 -11.62
CA PHE A 122 -21.95 17.32 -12.88
C PHE A 122 -23.21 16.64 -13.43
N LEU A 123 -23.94 15.88 -12.59
CA LEU A 123 -25.17 15.21 -12.97
C LEU A 123 -26.29 16.19 -13.35
N MET A 124 -26.44 17.31 -12.64
CA MET A 124 -27.42 18.34 -13.01
C MET A 124 -27.11 18.96 -14.38
N VAL A 125 -25.85 19.33 -14.64
CA VAL A 125 -25.45 19.85 -15.96
C VAL A 125 -25.71 18.80 -17.05
N MET A 126 -25.39 17.54 -16.76
CA MET A 126 -25.66 16.45 -17.69
C MET A 126 -27.15 16.26 -17.98
N PHE A 127 -27.98 16.31 -16.95
CA PHE A 127 -29.43 16.24 -17.09
C PHE A 127 -29.98 17.36 -17.98
N VAL A 128 -29.51 18.60 -17.79
CA VAL A 128 -29.91 19.74 -18.63
C VAL A 128 -29.49 19.54 -20.09
N LEU A 129 -28.26 19.10 -20.36
CA LEU A 129 -27.78 18.87 -21.72
C LEU A 129 -28.49 17.70 -22.42
N ILE A 130 -28.72 16.59 -21.70
CA ILE A 130 -29.41 15.41 -22.22
C ILE A 130 -30.89 15.74 -22.49
N SER A 131 -31.56 16.44 -21.57
CA SER A 131 -32.97 16.83 -21.76
C SER A 131 -33.15 17.77 -22.95
N LYS A 132 -32.26 18.76 -23.13
CA LYS A 132 -32.26 19.61 -24.34
C LYS A 132 -32.01 18.79 -25.60
N CYS A 133 -31.04 17.87 -25.57
CA CYS A 133 -30.79 16.97 -26.68
C CYS A 133 -32.04 16.14 -27.02
N ALA A 134 -32.77 15.62 -26.04
CA ALA A 134 -34.00 14.84 -26.27
C ALA A 134 -35.14 15.66 -26.88
N GLN A 135 -35.28 16.92 -26.48
CA GLN A 135 -36.38 17.81 -26.93
C GLN A 135 -36.17 18.40 -28.34
N THR A 136 -34.93 18.45 -28.84
CA THR A 136 -34.62 19.09 -30.12
C THR A 136 -34.53 18.07 -31.25
N GLN A 137 -35.25 18.27 -32.36
CA GLN A 137 -35.11 17.40 -33.54
C GLN A 137 -33.77 17.63 -34.26
N LYS A 138 -33.27 16.60 -34.94
CA LYS A 138 -32.06 16.70 -35.77
C LYS A 138 -32.41 17.31 -37.13
N ALA A 139 -31.64 18.32 -37.55
CA ALA A 139 -31.59 18.82 -38.91
C ALA A 139 -30.18 18.54 -39.47
N ASN A 140 -30.06 17.88 -40.62
CA ASN A 140 -28.77 17.53 -41.24
C ASN A 140 -27.78 16.81 -40.28
N GLY A 141 -28.32 15.96 -39.40
CA GLY A 141 -27.52 15.21 -38.42
C GLY A 141 -27.13 15.96 -37.14
N VAL A 142 -27.46 17.25 -37.02
CA VAL A 142 -27.14 18.13 -35.88
C VAL A 142 -28.41 18.68 -35.24
N ARG A 143 -28.44 18.82 -33.92
CA ARG A 143 -29.53 19.48 -33.17
C ARG A 143 -29.08 20.92 -32.87
N MET A 144 -29.78 21.92 -33.35
CA MET A 144 -29.42 23.33 -33.13
C MET A 144 -30.42 24.01 -32.19
N ILE A 145 -29.91 24.71 -31.18
CA ILE A 145 -30.71 25.53 -30.26
C ILE A 145 -30.08 26.90 -30.05
N LYS A 146 -30.91 27.90 -29.72
CA LYS A 146 -30.43 29.22 -29.30
C LYS A 146 -29.68 29.13 -27.96
N SER A 147 -28.80 30.09 -27.72
CA SER A 147 -28.13 30.29 -26.43
C SER A 147 -29.14 30.30 -25.28
N PHE A 148 -28.75 29.67 -24.16
CA PHE A 148 -29.60 29.61 -22.98
C PHE A 148 -28.77 29.52 -21.71
N TRP A 149 -29.27 30.09 -20.62
CA TRP A 149 -28.59 30.11 -19.33
C TRP A 149 -27.16 30.69 -19.47
N ARG A 150 -26.12 29.91 -19.16
CA ARG A 150 -24.70 30.31 -19.30
C ARG A 150 -24.02 29.66 -20.52
N PHE A 151 -24.78 28.99 -21.38
CA PHE A 151 -24.25 28.35 -22.59
C PHE A 151 -24.42 29.29 -23.80
N SER A 152 -23.29 29.78 -24.30
CA SER A 152 -23.18 30.52 -25.57
C SER A 152 -22.17 29.81 -26.45
N ASN A 153 -22.39 29.86 -27.77
CA ASN A 153 -21.47 29.39 -28.83
C ASN A 153 -20.64 28.16 -28.41
N CYS A 154 -21.31 27.02 -28.24
CA CYS A 154 -20.68 25.79 -27.80
C CYS A 154 -21.38 24.54 -28.34
N SER A 155 -20.68 23.41 -28.26
CA SER A 155 -21.17 22.12 -28.73
C SER A 155 -21.04 21.02 -27.67
N PHE A 156 -22.01 20.10 -27.69
CA PHE A 156 -22.04 18.91 -26.84
C PHE A 156 -22.56 17.70 -27.62
N PHE A 157 -21.67 16.76 -27.97
CA PHE A 157 -21.95 15.65 -28.88
C PHE A 157 -22.60 16.09 -30.20
N ASN A 158 -23.91 15.89 -30.35
CA ASN A 158 -24.68 16.26 -31.53
C ASN A 158 -25.57 17.50 -31.32
N LEU A 159 -25.43 18.18 -30.18
CA LEU A 159 -26.11 19.42 -29.84
C LEU A 159 -25.18 20.61 -30.09
N LEU A 160 -25.69 21.60 -30.83
CA LEU A 160 -25.03 22.84 -31.20
C LEU A 160 -25.82 24.03 -30.64
N ILE A 161 -25.16 24.86 -29.84
CA ILE A 161 -25.75 26.01 -29.15
C ILE A 161 -25.11 27.28 -29.71
N ILE A 162 -25.90 28.16 -30.32
CA ILE A 162 -25.39 29.37 -31.00
C ILE A 162 -26.09 30.60 -30.46
N ASP A 163 -25.29 31.63 -30.22
CA ASP A 163 -25.73 33.01 -30.02
C ASP A 163 -25.52 33.79 -31.32
N SER A 164 -26.62 34.07 -32.01
CA SER A 164 -26.61 34.73 -33.32
C SER A 164 -26.95 36.23 -33.26
N GLU A 165 -27.18 36.81 -32.08
CA GLU A 165 -27.76 38.16 -31.97
C GLU A 165 -26.84 39.26 -32.52
N ASN A 166 -25.52 39.08 -32.42
CA ASN A 166 -24.50 40.09 -32.79
C ASN A 166 -23.53 39.65 -33.89
N LEU A 167 -23.91 38.63 -34.68
CA LEU A 167 -23.07 38.03 -35.70
C LEU A 167 -23.68 38.19 -37.10
N ASN A 168 -22.85 38.51 -38.08
CA ASN A 168 -23.26 38.52 -39.49
C ASN A 168 -23.33 37.06 -40.05
N PRO A 169 -23.95 36.82 -41.21
CA PRO A 169 -24.11 35.46 -41.75
C PRO A 169 -22.80 34.70 -41.95
N GLU A 170 -21.72 35.38 -42.36
CA GLU A 170 -20.40 34.77 -42.57
C GLU A 170 -19.73 34.40 -41.23
N GLU A 171 -19.87 35.24 -40.22
CA GLU A 171 -19.40 34.98 -38.85
C GLU A 171 -20.18 33.81 -38.22
N ILE A 172 -21.49 33.71 -38.45
CA ILE A 172 -22.30 32.57 -38.02
C ILE A 172 -21.81 31.28 -38.67
N GLU A 173 -21.52 31.31 -39.98
CA GLU A 173 -20.98 30.16 -40.70
C GLU A 173 -19.63 29.70 -40.12
N GLN A 174 -18.74 30.65 -39.80
CA GLN A 174 -17.46 30.36 -39.15
C GLN A 174 -17.63 29.77 -37.75
N VAL A 175 -18.57 30.27 -36.93
CA VAL A 175 -18.91 29.69 -35.61
C VAL A 175 -19.45 28.27 -35.76
N ILE A 176 -20.38 28.04 -36.70
CA ILE A 176 -20.92 26.70 -36.97
C ILE A 176 -19.80 25.75 -37.39
N ALA A 177 -18.93 26.19 -38.29
CA ALA A 177 -17.81 25.39 -38.76
C ALA A 177 -16.84 25.04 -37.61
N HIS A 178 -16.56 25.98 -36.72
CA HIS A 178 -15.75 25.78 -35.52
C HIS A 178 -16.36 24.74 -34.58
N GLU A 179 -17.60 24.97 -34.15
CA GLU A 179 -18.28 24.07 -33.22
C GLU A 179 -18.50 22.67 -33.81
N ARG A 180 -18.76 22.58 -35.12
CA ARG A 180 -18.88 21.30 -35.82
C ARG A 180 -17.59 20.48 -35.74
N GLN A 181 -16.42 21.10 -35.73
CA GLN A 181 -15.16 20.37 -35.56
C GLN A 181 -15.01 19.78 -34.15
N HIS A 182 -15.49 20.46 -33.11
CA HIS A 182 -15.53 19.89 -31.76
C HIS A 182 -16.42 18.64 -31.70
N MET A 183 -17.55 18.67 -32.41
CA MET A 183 -18.48 17.54 -32.51
C MET A 183 -17.86 16.36 -33.28
N LEU A 184 -17.29 16.61 -34.47
CA LEU A 184 -16.68 15.58 -35.31
C LEU A 184 -15.52 14.87 -34.61
N ARG A 185 -14.74 15.59 -33.80
CA ARG A 185 -13.62 15.04 -33.03
C ARG A 185 -14.00 14.49 -31.66
N LEU A 186 -15.29 14.54 -31.31
CA LEU A 186 -15.87 14.06 -30.06
C LEU A 186 -15.21 14.68 -28.81
N HIS A 187 -14.86 15.97 -28.85
CA HIS A 187 -14.21 16.67 -27.73
C HIS A 187 -15.05 16.67 -26.44
N SER A 188 -16.36 16.44 -26.53
CA SER A 188 -17.23 16.24 -25.38
C SER A 188 -16.81 15.05 -24.52
N ILE A 189 -16.34 13.94 -25.11
CA ILE A 189 -15.89 12.75 -24.36
C ILE A 189 -14.70 13.10 -23.48
N ASP A 190 -13.69 13.78 -24.04
CA ASP A 190 -12.51 14.22 -23.31
C ASP A 190 -12.86 15.15 -22.14
N LYS A 191 -13.78 16.11 -22.38
CA LYS A 191 -14.26 17.03 -21.33
C LYS A 191 -14.95 16.25 -20.21
N LEU A 192 -15.76 15.24 -20.54
CA LEU A 192 -16.40 14.37 -19.54
C LEU A 192 -15.37 13.57 -18.74
N LEU A 193 -14.38 12.95 -19.41
CA LEU A 193 -13.33 12.18 -18.77
C LEU A 193 -12.57 13.03 -17.74
N VAL A 194 -12.21 14.26 -18.10
CA VAL A 194 -11.49 15.17 -17.19
C VAL A 194 -12.37 15.65 -16.05
N GLU A 195 -13.65 15.95 -16.28
CA GLU A 195 -14.58 16.32 -15.19
C GLU A 195 -14.77 15.15 -14.21
N ILE A 196 -14.88 13.92 -14.71
CA ILE A 196 -14.96 12.71 -13.86
C ILE A 196 -13.68 12.57 -13.02
N ALA A 197 -12.51 12.66 -13.64
CA ALA A 197 -11.24 12.60 -12.90
C ALA A 197 -11.12 13.75 -11.86
N LEU A 198 -11.61 14.95 -12.19
CA LEU A 198 -11.64 16.10 -11.28
C LEU A 198 -12.53 15.87 -10.07
N ILE A 199 -13.67 15.19 -10.21
CA ILE A 199 -14.54 14.86 -9.07
C ILE A 199 -13.78 14.07 -7.99
N PHE A 200 -12.95 13.11 -8.40
CA PHE A 200 -12.14 12.31 -7.46
C PHE A 200 -10.82 12.97 -7.06
N MET A 201 -10.25 13.82 -7.91
CA MET A 201 -8.93 14.44 -7.69
C MET A 201 -9.02 15.96 -7.51
N TRP A 202 -10.12 16.47 -6.94
CA TRP A 202 -10.38 17.92 -6.85
C TRP A 202 -9.32 18.68 -6.06
N PHE A 203 -8.62 18.02 -5.14
CA PHE A 203 -7.53 18.61 -4.36
C PHE A 203 -6.19 18.61 -5.12
N ASN A 204 -6.08 17.85 -6.22
CA ASN A 204 -4.84 17.73 -6.99
C ASN A 204 -4.70 18.89 -7.99
N PRO A 205 -3.71 19.78 -7.87
CA PRO A 205 -3.54 20.91 -8.80
C PRO A 205 -3.31 20.47 -10.26
N PHE A 206 -2.74 19.29 -10.48
CA PHE A 206 -2.42 18.81 -11.83
C PHE A 206 -3.66 18.43 -12.64
N ILE A 207 -4.80 18.09 -12.02
CA ILE A 207 -6.04 17.82 -12.79
C ILE A 207 -6.56 19.10 -13.46
N TYR A 208 -6.40 20.25 -12.81
CA TYR A 208 -6.74 21.55 -13.38
C TYR A 208 -5.78 21.93 -14.51
N TYR A 209 -4.51 21.53 -14.42
CA TYR A 209 -3.57 21.67 -15.53
C TYR A 209 -4.01 20.82 -16.73
N TYR A 210 -4.33 19.54 -16.55
CA TYR A 210 -4.86 18.67 -17.61
C TYR A 210 -6.12 19.26 -18.24
N LYS A 211 -7.07 19.75 -17.44
CA LYS A 211 -8.28 20.41 -17.93
C LYS A 211 -7.99 21.59 -18.85
N ARG A 212 -7.03 22.45 -18.47
CA ARG A 212 -6.61 23.61 -19.29
C ARG A 212 -5.85 23.16 -20.53
N ALA A 213 -4.93 22.21 -20.42
CA ALA A 213 -4.10 21.73 -21.51
C ALA A 213 -4.90 20.97 -22.58
N ILE A 214 -5.83 20.10 -22.17
CA ILE A 214 -6.72 19.35 -23.08
C ILE A 214 -7.66 20.32 -23.80
N SER A 215 -8.30 21.25 -23.07
CA SER A 215 -9.11 22.29 -23.69
C SER A 215 -8.30 23.10 -24.72
N GLN A 216 -7.08 23.50 -24.38
CA GLN A 216 -6.21 24.21 -25.31
C GLN A 216 -5.84 23.37 -26.54
N ALA A 217 -5.59 22.07 -26.38
CA ALA A 217 -5.33 21.16 -27.50
C ALA A 217 -6.57 21.02 -28.42
N HIS A 218 -7.78 20.97 -27.85
CA HIS A 218 -9.03 20.99 -28.63
C HIS A 218 -9.14 22.24 -29.49
N GLU A 219 -8.95 23.41 -28.87
CA GLU A 219 -8.99 24.69 -29.60
C GLU A 219 -7.97 24.71 -30.74
N PHE A 220 -6.73 24.25 -30.51
CA PHE A 220 -5.72 24.22 -31.57
C PHE A 220 -6.05 23.24 -32.71
N GLU A 221 -6.60 22.07 -32.39
CA GLU A 221 -7.05 21.11 -33.41
C GLU A 221 -8.17 21.70 -34.28
N VAL A 222 -9.10 22.42 -33.65
CA VAL A 222 -10.20 23.07 -34.36
C VAL A 222 -9.71 24.27 -35.16
N ASP A 223 -8.91 25.15 -34.55
CA ASP A 223 -8.34 26.34 -35.20
C ASP A 223 -7.51 25.95 -36.44
N ASP A 224 -6.73 24.85 -36.39
CA ASP A 224 -5.98 24.34 -37.55
C ASP A 224 -6.90 23.80 -38.66
N ALA A 225 -8.04 23.18 -38.31
CA ALA A 225 -9.00 22.69 -39.28
C ALA A 225 -9.80 23.83 -39.94
N VAL A 226 -10.29 24.78 -39.14
CA VAL A 226 -11.06 25.94 -39.62
C VAL A 226 -10.16 26.89 -40.41
N GLY A 227 -8.93 27.13 -39.95
CA GLY A 227 -7.95 27.97 -40.64
C GLY A 227 -7.42 27.42 -41.97
N LYS A 228 -7.84 26.21 -42.37
CA LYS A 228 -7.65 25.66 -43.72
C LYS A 228 -8.86 25.89 -44.64
N ALA A 229 -10.04 26.10 -44.06
CA ALA A 229 -11.29 26.31 -44.78
C ALA A 229 -11.63 27.79 -44.97
N PHE A 230 -11.20 28.66 -44.05
CA PHE A 230 -11.46 30.10 -44.06
C PHE A 230 -10.16 30.91 -44.03
N ASP A 231 -10.23 32.19 -44.41
CA ASP A 231 -9.11 33.11 -44.24
C ASP A 231 -8.76 33.28 -42.75
N LYS A 232 -7.48 33.06 -42.43
CA LYS A 232 -7.00 33.05 -41.04
C LYS A 232 -7.13 34.40 -40.36
N ARG A 233 -7.04 35.52 -41.10
CA ARG A 233 -7.12 36.87 -40.51
C ARG A 233 -8.56 37.18 -40.13
N THR A 234 -9.51 36.99 -41.05
CA THR A 234 -10.95 37.16 -40.80
C THR A 234 -11.41 36.27 -39.65
N TYR A 235 -10.98 35.02 -39.65
CA TYR A 235 -11.30 34.09 -38.57
C TYR A 235 -10.71 34.52 -37.21
N SER A 236 -9.46 35.00 -37.19
CA SER A 236 -8.84 35.50 -35.95
C SER A 236 -9.52 36.75 -35.38
N SER A 237 -10.05 37.63 -36.25
CA SER A 237 -10.85 38.77 -35.81
C SER A 237 -12.19 38.34 -35.22
N LEU A 238 -12.81 37.29 -35.78
CA LEU A 238 -14.01 36.70 -35.18
C LEU A 238 -13.70 36.10 -33.81
N LEU A 239 -12.60 35.36 -33.65
CA LEU A 239 -12.18 34.84 -32.34
C LEU A 239 -11.95 35.97 -31.31
N LEU A 240 -11.40 37.11 -31.72
CA LEU A 240 -11.26 38.29 -30.88
C LEU A 240 -12.62 38.92 -30.54
N LYS A 241 -13.53 39.02 -31.51
CA LYS A 241 -14.89 39.56 -31.33
C LYS A 241 -15.71 38.71 -30.35
N LEU A 242 -15.71 37.38 -30.55
CA LEU A 242 -16.35 36.41 -29.65
C LEU A 242 -15.71 36.41 -28.25
N SER A 243 -14.49 36.95 -28.13
CA SER A 243 -13.82 37.01 -26.85
C SER A 243 -14.19 38.22 -25.99
N GLY A 244 -14.49 39.43 -26.52
CA GLY A 244 -14.37 40.77 -25.86
C GLY A 244 -15.37 41.21 -24.76
N TYR A 245 -15.13 42.13 -23.77
CA TYR A 245 -14.01 42.87 -23.07
C TYR A 245 -14.64 43.66 -21.83
N PRO A 246 -13.96 44.43 -20.92
CA PRO A 246 -13.00 44.16 -19.85
C PRO A 246 -13.57 44.01 -18.40
N ALA A 247 -12.66 43.87 -17.42
CA ALA A 247 -12.80 43.61 -15.98
C ALA A 247 -13.15 44.80 -15.08
N GLU A 248 -13.79 44.49 -13.95
CA GLU A 248 -13.89 45.33 -12.74
C GLU A 248 -12.56 45.44 -11.95
N PRO A 249 -12.32 46.48 -11.12
CA PRO A 249 -11.02 46.81 -10.48
C PRO A 249 -10.38 45.80 -9.52
N LEU A 250 -11.03 44.66 -9.25
CA LEU A 250 -10.43 43.49 -8.56
C LEU A 250 -9.96 42.40 -9.55
N VAL A 251 -10.01 42.67 -10.85
CA VAL A 251 -10.02 41.63 -11.89
C VAL A 251 -8.97 41.92 -12.97
N ASN A 252 -8.21 40.88 -13.33
CA ASN A 252 -7.34 40.87 -14.50
C ASN A 252 -8.19 40.76 -15.78
N SER A 253 -8.06 41.69 -16.72
CA SER A 253 -8.78 41.63 -17.99
C SER A 253 -7.91 41.66 -19.22
N PHE A 254 -8.21 40.65 -20.04
CA PHE A 254 -8.16 40.58 -21.49
C PHE A 254 -6.83 40.83 -22.20
N SER A 255 -6.30 39.93 -22.99
CA SER A 255 -6.83 38.66 -23.47
C SER A 255 -6.32 37.53 -22.59
N THR A 256 -7.16 36.54 -22.28
CA THR A 256 -6.69 35.34 -21.60
C THR A 256 -5.44 34.80 -22.32
N ASN A 257 -4.42 34.35 -21.56
CA ASN A 257 -3.20 33.77 -22.16
C ASN A 257 -3.53 32.69 -23.20
N SER A 258 -4.68 32.03 -23.08
CA SER A 258 -5.21 31.08 -24.06
C SER A 258 -5.51 31.69 -25.43
N LEU A 259 -6.20 32.84 -25.54
CA LEU A 259 -6.56 33.41 -26.85
C LEU A 259 -5.33 33.90 -27.63
N LYS A 260 -4.43 34.61 -26.95
CA LYS A 260 -3.14 35.00 -27.53
C LYS A 260 -2.38 33.76 -28.04
N THR A 261 -2.40 32.67 -27.28
CA THR A 261 -1.73 31.43 -27.70
C THR A 261 -2.44 30.77 -28.88
N ARG A 262 -3.78 30.76 -28.93
CA ARG A 262 -4.57 30.26 -30.08
C ARG A 262 -4.24 31.00 -31.37
N ILE A 263 -4.33 32.33 -31.35
CA ILE A 263 -3.98 33.17 -32.52
C ILE A 263 -2.53 32.95 -32.91
N LYS A 264 -1.58 32.93 -31.95
CA LYS A 264 -0.18 32.61 -32.24
C LYS A 264 -0.05 31.27 -32.96
N MET A 265 -0.65 30.20 -32.43
CA MET A 265 -0.54 28.85 -33.00
C MET A 265 -1.23 28.72 -34.37
N LEU A 266 -2.33 29.44 -34.62
CA LEU A 266 -3.02 29.49 -35.90
C LEU A 266 -2.12 29.99 -37.06
N PHE A 267 -1.25 30.95 -36.77
CA PHE A 267 -0.28 31.52 -37.72
C PHE A 267 1.12 30.88 -37.65
N THR A 268 1.33 29.87 -36.79
CA THR A 268 2.64 29.21 -36.68
C THR A 268 2.84 28.19 -37.79
N ASN A 269 4.05 28.10 -38.34
CA ASN A 269 4.41 27.06 -39.31
C ASN A 269 4.37 25.66 -38.67
N GLN A 270 3.97 24.65 -39.46
CA GLN A 270 3.90 23.28 -38.97
C GLN A 270 5.28 22.75 -38.57
N SER A 271 5.31 22.00 -37.47
CA SER A 271 6.50 21.32 -36.99
C SER A 271 6.94 20.23 -37.96
N HIS A 272 8.26 20.09 -38.15
CA HIS A 272 8.84 19.07 -39.01
C HIS A 272 8.42 17.66 -38.57
N LYS A 273 8.00 16.80 -39.52
CA LYS A 273 7.39 15.48 -39.25
C LYS A 273 8.25 14.58 -38.36
N MET A 274 9.58 14.67 -38.45
CA MET A 274 10.50 13.89 -37.59
C MET A 274 10.36 14.18 -36.09
N LYS A 275 9.87 15.38 -35.70
CA LYS A 275 9.61 15.71 -34.30
C LYS A 275 8.44 14.88 -33.70
N LYS A 276 7.68 14.13 -34.51
CA LYS A 276 6.73 13.13 -33.99
C LYS A 276 7.42 12.03 -33.18
N LEU A 277 8.69 11.74 -33.45
CA LEU A 277 9.45 10.75 -32.68
C LEU A 277 9.61 11.18 -31.21
N THR A 278 9.53 12.48 -30.90
CA THR A 278 9.60 12.99 -29.53
C THR A 278 8.47 12.49 -28.62
N TYR A 279 7.33 12.05 -29.18
CA TYR A 279 6.25 11.45 -28.39
C TYR A 279 6.61 10.04 -27.89
N LEU A 280 7.62 9.38 -28.47
CA LEU A 280 8.12 8.11 -27.94
C LEU A 280 8.77 8.26 -26.57
N LEU A 281 9.11 9.48 -26.13
CA LEU A 281 9.59 9.76 -24.77
C LEU A 281 8.59 9.35 -23.68
N VAL A 282 7.29 9.21 -24.02
CA VAL A 282 6.28 8.66 -23.11
C VAL A 282 6.63 7.25 -22.65
N LEU A 283 7.16 6.42 -23.55
CA LEU A 283 7.43 5.01 -23.26
C LEU A 283 8.50 4.84 -22.16
N PRO A 284 9.72 5.38 -22.28
CA PRO A 284 10.72 5.27 -21.21
C PRO A 284 10.28 6.01 -19.94
N ALA A 285 9.55 7.12 -20.05
CA ALA A 285 8.97 7.81 -18.90
C ALA A 285 7.98 6.93 -18.13
N ALA A 286 7.03 6.30 -18.84
CA ALA A 286 6.07 5.38 -18.28
C ALA A 286 6.75 4.16 -17.67
N SER A 287 7.69 3.55 -18.39
CA SER A 287 8.47 2.41 -17.91
C SER A 287 9.24 2.75 -16.64
N ALA A 288 9.85 3.94 -16.54
CA ALA A 288 10.55 4.38 -15.34
C ALA A 288 9.61 4.55 -14.15
N LEU A 289 8.42 5.14 -14.34
CA LEU A 289 7.43 5.30 -13.26
C LEU A 289 6.81 3.97 -12.82
N ILE A 290 6.53 3.06 -13.77
CA ILE A 290 6.09 1.70 -13.47
C ILE A 290 7.19 0.94 -12.74
N TRP A 291 8.45 1.03 -13.20
CA TRP A 291 9.57 0.41 -12.50
C TRP A 291 9.73 0.94 -11.07
N LEU A 292 9.52 2.24 -10.86
CA LEU A 292 9.63 2.89 -9.55
C LEU A 292 8.48 2.53 -8.59
N PHE A 293 7.26 2.35 -9.08
CA PHE A 293 6.07 2.21 -8.22
C PHE A 293 5.40 0.84 -8.26
N SER A 294 5.67 0.03 -9.29
CA SER A 294 4.97 -1.23 -9.56
C SER A 294 5.84 -2.47 -9.35
N ILE A 295 7.16 -2.33 -9.19
CA ILE A 295 8.02 -3.50 -8.98
C ILE A 295 8.11 -3.83 -7.51
N ASP A 296 7.45 -4.92 -7.15
CA ASP A 296 7.63 -5.60 -5.88
C ASP A 296 8.67 -6.71 -6.11
N VAL A 297 9.86 -6.58 -5.54
CA VAL A 297 10.86 -7.66 -5.59
C VAL A 297 10.40 -8.76 -4.64
N VAL A 298 9.90 -9.87 -5.20
CA VAL A 298 9.46 -11.04 -4.45
C VAL A 298 10.59 -12.06 -4.50
N GLN A 299 11.11 -12.45 -3.35
CA GLN A 299 12.03 -13.58 -3.25
C GLN A 299 11.20 -14.86 -3.29
N ALA A 300 11.29 -15.65 -4.35
CA ALA A 300 10.77 -17.01 -4.31
C ALA A 300 11.84 -17.92 -3.75
N ALA A 301 11.52 -18.49 -2.60
CA ALA A 301 12.17 -19.69 -2.14
C ALA A 301 11.30 -20.87 -2.60
N ALA A 302 11.85 -21.72 -3.46
CA ALA A 302 11.23 -22.99 -3.79
C ALA A 302 11.30 -23.90 -2.55
N TYR A 303 10.17 -24.15 -1.89
CA TYR A 303 10.07 -25.09 -0.77
C TYR A 303 9.32 -26.34 -1.21
N LYS A 304 9.94 -27.50 -0.99
CA LYS A 304 9.30 -28.80 -1.11
C LYS A 304 8.59 -29.09 0.21
N VAL A 305 7.26 -29.15 0.20
CA VAL A 305 6.45 -29.42 1.41
C VAL A 305 6.32 -30.93 1.57
N SER A 306 6.89 -31.51 2.63
CA SER A 306 6.55 -32.86 3.10
C SER A 306 5.34 -32.78 4.03
N ALA A 307 4.31 -33.56 3.74
CA ALA A 307 3.07 -33.59 4.51
C ALA A 307 3.28 -34.17 5.92
N PHE A 308 2.74 -33.48 6.93
CA PHE A 308 2.68 -33.92 8.33
C PHE A 308 1.59 -34.98 8.49
N SER A 309 1.91 -36.14 9.05
CA SER A 309 0.94 -37.19 9.40
C SER A 309 0.88 -37.32 10.92
N SER A 310 -0.17 -36.78 11.55
CA SER A 310 -0.42 -37.03 12.96
C SER A 310 -1.12 -38.38 13.15
N HIS A 311 -0.44 -39.32 13.82
CA HIS A 311 -1.10 -40.45 14.47
C HIS A 311 -1.61 -40.00 15.85
N TYR A 312 -2.92 -39.91 16.01
CA TYR A 312 -3.54 -39.81 17.34
C TYR A 312 -3.56 -41.20 18.00
N PRO A 313 -3.14 -41.35 19.27
CA PRO A 313 -3.41 -42.58 20.00
C PRO A 313 -4.91 -42.68 20.27
N ALA A 314 -5.47 -43.84 19.95
CA ALA A 314 -6.86 -44.18 20.25
C ALA A 314 -7.06 -44.32 21.77
N SER A 315 -7.26 -43.21 22.48
CA SER A 315 -7.82 -43.23 23.83
C SER A 315 -9.33 -43.04 23.72
N GLY A 316 -10.06 -44.13 23.98
CA GLY A 316 -11.52 -44.23 23.84
C GLY A 316 -12.28 -43.42 24.89
N LYS A 317 -12.34 -42.10 24.74
CA LYS A 317 -13.39 -41.27 25.34
C LYS A 317 -14.00 -40.35 24.29
N ASN A 318 -15.26 -40.60 23.98
CA ASN A 318 -16.08 -39.75 23.12
C ASN A 318 -16.25 -38.37 23.78
N LEU A 319 -15.54 -37.36 23.25
CA LEU A 319 -15.86 -35.96 23.47
C LEU A 319 -16.60 -35.45 22.20
N PRO A 320 -17.81 -34.86 22.34
CA PRO A 320 -18.53 -34.33 21.19
C PRO A 320 -17.99 -32.93 20.90
N VAL A 321 -17.19 -32.76 19.85
CA VAL A 321 -16.85 -31.43 19.32
C VAL A 321 -17.49 -31.28 17.95
N GLU A 322 -18.69 -30.72 17.96
CA GLU A 322 -19.44 -30.28 16.80
C GLU A 322 -18.90 -28.92 16.33
N ASN A 323 -17.91 -28.92 15.45
CA ASN A 323 -17.49 -27.71 14.73
C ASN A 323 -17.85 -27.82 13.25
N THR A 324 -19.12 -27.51 12.96
CA THR A 324 -19.70 -27.50 11.61
C THR A 324 -19.21 -26.28 10.83
N ILE A 325 -18.30 -26.49 9.87
CA ILE A 325 -17.89 -25.45 8.92
C ILE A 325 -18.94 -25.32 7.82
N LYS A 326 -19.48 -24.11 7.62
CA LYS A 326 -20.47 -23.82 6.56
C LYS A 326 -19.85 -24.01 5.17
N GLU A 327 -20.62 -24.55 4.23
CA GLU A 327 -20.21 -24.90 2.85
C GLU A 327 -19.57 -23.73 2.07
N GLU A 328 -19.93 -22.48 2.41
CA GLU A 328 -19.32 -21.28 1.84
C GLU A 328 -17.86 -21.09 2.28
N THR A 329 -17.53 -21.46 3.51
CA THR A 329 -16.16 -21.39 4.05
C THR A 329 -15.28 -22.47 3.41
N TYR A 330 -15.85 -23.64 3.13
CA TYR A 330 -15.20 -24.71 2.36
C TYR A 330 -14.80 -24.24 0.95
N LYS A 331 -15.71 -23.59 0.22
CA LYS A 331 -15.43 -23.06 -1.13
C LYS A 331 -14.37 -21.96 -1.13
N ILE A 332 -14.27 -21.17 -0.07
CA ILE A 332 -13.24 -20.13 0.09
C ILE A 332 -11.86 -20.77 0.30
N ILE A 333 -11.77 -21.77 1.17
CA ILE A 333 -10.53 -22.51 1.45
C ILE A 333 -10.07 -23.27 0.20
N GLU A 334 -10.98 -23.98 -0.49
CA GLU A 334 -10.68 -24.70 -1.74
C GLU A 334 -10.15 -23.77 -2.84
N LYS A 335 -10.75 -22.58 -2.97
CA LYS A 335 -10.32 -21.56 -3.95
C LYS A 335 -8.96 -20.96 -3.60
N GLN A 336 -8.62 -20.84 -2.32
CA GLN A 336 -7.30 -20.39 -1.88
C GLN A 336 -6.23 -21.46 -2.09
N LEU A 337 -6.55 -22.74 -1.83
CA LEU A 337 -5.64 -23.87 -2.04
C LEU A 337 -5.35 -24.14 -3.52
N LYS A 338 -6.37 -24.00 -4.40
CA LYS A 338 -6.18 -24.09 -5.87
C LYS A 338 -5.32 -22.97 -6.45
N LYS A 339 -5.17 -21.84 -5.75
CA LYS A 339 -4.32 -20.72 -6.15
C LYS A 339 -2.83 -20.94 -5.83
N LEU A 340 -2.51 -21.93 -4.99
CA LEU A 340 -1.18 -22.18 -4.43
C LEU A 340 -0.44 -23.35 -5.09
N ASP A 341 -0.96 -23.93 -6.19
CA ASP A 341 -0.38 -25.08 -6.91
C ASP A 341 0.06 -26.24 -5.98
N TYR A 342 -0.74 -26.52 -4.94
CA TYR A 342 -0.56 -27.67 -4.06
C TYR A 342 -1.05 -28.94 -4.76
N ILE A 343 -0.12 -29.70 -5.34
CA ILE A 343 -0.38 -31.09 -5.74
C ILE A 343 -0.50 -31.92 -4.45
N GLY A 344 -1.69 -32.45 -4.16
CA GLY A 344 -1.82 -33.62 -3.26
C GLY A 344 -2.89 -33.63 -2.17
N LEU A 345 -3.94 -32.80 -2.21
CA LEU A 345 -5.12 -33.01 -1.35
C LEU A 345 -6.38 -33.11 -2.23
N VAL A 346 -6.71 -34.33 -2.64
CA VAL A 346 -8.02 -34.65 -3.23
C VAL A 346 -8.96 -34.97 -2.07
N LEU A 347 -9.95 -34.11 -1.83
CA LEU A 347 -11.06 -34.37 -0.94
C LEU A 347 -12.14 -35.13 -1.72
N GLU A 348 -12.32 -36.42 -1.45
CA GLU A 348 -13.44 -37.18 -2.01
C GLU A 348 -14.70 -37.05 -1.12
N LYS A 349 -15.84 -36.88 -1.79
CA LYS A 349 -17.17 -36.79 -1.19
C LYS A 349 -17.75 -38.20 -1.05
N GLU A 350 -17.65 -38.81 0.12
CA GLU A 350 -18.44 -40.02 0.40
C GLU A 350 -19.88 -39.64 0.78
N VAL A 351 -20.83 -40.02 -0.07
CA VAL A 351 -22.27 -39.87 0.15
C VAL A 351 -22.74 -41.05 0.99
N ALA A 352 -22.80 -40.89 2.31
CA ALA A 352 -23.44 -41.85 3.22
C ALA A 352 -24.63 -41.20 3.93
N LYS A 353 -25.82 -41.37 3.32
CA LYS A 353 -27.20 -41.26 3.83
C LYS A 353 -27.45 -40.69 5.25
N VAL A 354 -27.10 -39.43 5.50
CA VAL A 354 -27.81 -38.46 6.37
C VAL A 354 -27.50 -37.07 5.79
N PRO A 355 -28.46 -36.13 5.63
CA PRO A 355 -28.14 -34.80 5.08
C PRO A 355 -27.31 -34.01 6.11
N ASP A 356 -26.29 -33.29 5.62
CA ASP A 356 -25.56 -32.23 6.33
C ASP A 356 -24.59 -32.59 7.46
N VAL A 357 -23.77 -33.65 7.29
CA VAL A 357 -22.61 -33.90 8.18
C VAL A 357 -21.36 -34.25 7.37
N PHE A 358 -20.28 -33.46 7.50
CA PHE A 358 -18.94 -33.79 6.99
C PHE A 358 -18.08 -34.35 8.13
N THR A 359 -17.60 -35.59 8.01
CA THR A 359 -16.67 -36.20 8.98
C THR A 359 -15.29 -36.36 8.34
N LEU A 360 -14.26 -35.83 8.98
CA LEU A 360 -12.86 -36.06 8.61
C LEU A 360 -12.47 -37.48 9.03
N LYS A 361 -12.15 -38.34 8.06
CA LYS A 361 -11.65 -39.70 8.30
C LYS A 361 -10.19 -39.76 7.87
N THR A 362 -9.28 -39.96 8.81
CA THR A 362 -7.86 -40.18 8.56
C THR A 362 -7.68 -41.56 7.92
N LEU A 363 -7.20 -41.62 6.67
CA LEU A 363 -6.85 -42.88 6.00
C LEU A 363 -5.52 -43.43 6.55
N GLN A 364 -5.48 -44.72 6.88
CA GLN A 364 -4.28 -45.46 7.30
C GLN A 364 -3.20 -45.41 6.22
N SER A 365 -1.96 -45.14 6.64
CA SER A 365 -0.77 -45.07 5.79
C SER A 365 -0.40 -46.44 5.21
N GLY A 366 -0.22 -46.52 3.88
CA GLY A 366 0.55 -47.59 3.24
C GLY A 366 2.05 -47.36 3.44
N THR A 367 2.72 -48.34 4.04
CA THR A 367 4.13 -48.33 4.46
C THR A 367 5.11 -48.22 3.28
N ILE A 368 5.93 -47.15 3.25
CA ILE A 368 7.21 -47.15 2.52
C ILE A 368 8.29 -47.45 3.56
N SER A 369 9.13 -48.47 3.34
CA SER A 369 10.06 -48.95 4.36
C SER A 369 11.17 -47.92 4.66
N SER A 370 11.42 -47.78 5.97
CA SER A 370 12.33 -46.82 6.60
C SER A 370 13.78 -46.91 6.11
N GLU A 371 14.23 -48.06 5.62
CA GLU A 371 15.61 -48.25 5.13
C GLU A 371 15.95 -47.42 3.89
N LYS A 372 14.96 -47.09 3.05
CA LYS A 372 15.20 -46.32 1.81
C LYS A 372 15.38 -44.82 2.07
N ILE A 373 14.76 -44.31 3.14
CA ILE A 373 14.85 -42.90 3.56
C ILE A 373 16.17 -42.67 4.34
N GLN A 374 16.56 -43.63 5.19
CA GLN A 374 17.75 -43.50 6.04
C GLN A 374 19.08 -43.50 5.26
N ARG A 375 19.14 -44.13 4.08
CA ARG A 375 20.33 -44.13 3.22
C ARG A 375 20.52 -42.82 2.43
N GLN A 376 19.51 -41.97 2.35
CA GLN A 376 19.52 -40.81 1.46
C GLN A 376 19.74 -39.46 2.19
N PHE A 377 19.47 -39.39 3.51
CA PHE A 377 19.45 -38.14 4.27
C PHE A 377 20.09 -38.32 5.67
N GLY A 378 21.43 -38.31 5.73
CA GLY A 378 22.18 -38.50 6.97
C GLY A 378 21.76 -37.55 8.11
N GLN A 379 21.96 -37.97 9.36
CA GLN A 379 21.58 -37.23 10.59
C GLN A 379 22.02 -35.75 10.58
N ILE A 380 21.06 -34.81 10.69
CA ILE A 380 21.33 -33.36 10.82
C ILE A 380 21.09 -32.92 12.28
N GLY A 381 22.10 -32.26 12.87
CA GLY A 381 22.16 -31.92 14.29
C GLY A 381 21.83 -30.46 14.65
N THR A 382 21.78 -30.23 15.97
CA THR A 382 21.61 -28.96 16.72
C THR A 382 22.70 -27.91 16.39
N GLY A 383 22.46 -27.04 15.40
CA GLY A 383 23.46 -26.11 14.89
C GLY A 383 23.67 -24.81 15.69
N LYS A 384 24.90 -24.26 15.61
CA LYS A 384 25.28 -22.91 16.05
C LYS A 384 24.52 -21.83 15.26
N LEU A 385 24.03 -20.79 15.94
CA LEU A 385 23.39 -19.61 15.32
C LEU A 385 24.29 -18.39 15.39
N ARG A 386 24.15 -17.50 14.42
CA ARG A 386 24.66 -16.13 14.43
C ARG A 386 23.55 -15.16 14.85
N ILE A 387 23.68 -14.58 16.03
CA ILE A 387 22.67 -13.76 16.69
C ILE A 387 23.10 -12.30 16.61
N VAL A 388 22.29 -11.45 15.99
CA VAL A 388 22.51 -10.00 16.07
C VAL A 388 21.78 -9.48 17.31
N LEU A 389 22.56 -8.98 18.26
CA LEU A 389 22.05 -8.40 19.50
C LEU A 389 22.16 -6.88 19.42
N ASP A 390 21.03 -6.19 19.56
CA ASP A 390 20.92 -4.76 19.36
C ASP A 390 20.56 -4.04 20.66
N PRO A 391 21.54 -3.52 21.43
CA PRO A 391 21.23 -2.67 22.57
C PRO A 391 20.68 -1.33 22.08
N GLY A 392 19.44 -1.03 22.48
CA GLY A 392 18.74 0.19 22.10
C GLY A 392 19.53 1.48 22.38
N HIS A 393 19.31 2.53 21.59
CA HIS A 393 19.88 3.87 21.80
C HIS A 393 21.43 3.92 21.77
N GLY A 394 22.04 4.90 22.44
CA GLY A 394 23.50 5.04 22.59
C GLY A 394 24.03 6.40 22.17
N GLY A 395 25.14 6.82 22.78
CA GLY A 395 25.80 8.10 22.55
C GLY A 395 24.86 9.27 22.80
N LYS A 396 24.64 10.07 21.74
CA LYS A 396 23.75 11.25 21.75
C LYS A 396 22.27 10.92 21.95
N ASP A 397 21.87 9.67 21.71
CA ASP A 397 20.52 9.20 21.99
C ASP A 397 20.52 8.55 23.37
N SER A 398 20.13 9.31 24.38
CA SER A 398 20.06 8.83 25.76
C SER A 398 18.74 8.13 26.08
N SER A 399 17.73 8.24 25.21
CA SER A 399 16.32 8.01 25.56
C SER A 399 15.95 8.68 26.89
N HIS A 400 15.22 7.98 27.76
CA HIS A 400 14.80 8.42 29.08
C HIS A 400 15.79 8.06 30.20
N LYS A 401 15.74 8.87 31.27
CA LYS A 401 16.43 8.65 32.54
C LYS A 401 15.41 8.59 33.66
N ALA A 402 15.43 7.53 34.46
CA ALA A 402 14.64 7.43 35.68
C ALA A 402 15.42 6.66 36.75
N GLY A 403 15.22 7.02 38.02
CA GLY A 403 15.94 6.40 39.14
C GLY A 403 17.46 6.52 39.09
N GLY A 404 18.00 7.52 38.37
CA GLY A 404 19.44 7.75 38.21
C GLY A 404 20.10 6.98 37.06
N VAL A 405 19.38 6.08 36.39
CA VAL A 405 19.89 5.21 35.32
C VAL A 405 19.32 5.66 33.97
N TYR A 406 20.14 5.64 32.91
CA TYR A 406 19.67 5.84 31.54
C TYR A 406 19.31 4.49 30.90
N GLU A 407 18.26 4.47 30.08
CA GLU A 407 17.89 3.27 29.31
C GLU A 407 19.07 2.75 28.49
N LYS A 408 19.78 3.64 27.78
CA LYS A 408 20.92 3.26 26.93
C LYS A 408 22.04 2.53 27.67
N ASP A 409 22.26 2.85 28.94
CA ASP A 409 23.33 2.27 29.74
C ASP A 409 22.89 0.90 30.25
N LEU A 410 21.66 0.81 30.76
CA LEU A 410 21.09 -0.44 31.27
C LEU A 410 20.85 -1.46 30.14
N ALA A 411 20.38 -1.02 28.97
CA ALA A 411 20.20 -1.88 27.80
C ALA A 411 21.54 -2.47 27.33
N LEU A 412 22.60 -1.65 27.30
CA LEU A 412 23.95 -2.10 26.95
C LEU A 412 24.48 -3.12 27.95
N GLU A 413 24.37 -2.79 29.23
CA GLU A 413 24.85 -3.63 30.32
C GLU A 413 24.20 -5.03 30.29
N ILE A 414 22.87 -5.10 30.20
CA ILE A 414 22.15 -6.37 30.15
C ILE A 414 22.49 -7.13 28.86
N SER A 415 22.62 -6.43 27.73
CA SER A 415 23.00 -7.06 26.45
C SER A 415 24.41 -7.65 26.47
N GLN A 416 25.36 -7.06 27.20
CA GLN A 416 26.70 -7.65 27.37
C GLN A 416 26.65 -8.96 28.18
N VAL A 417 25.76 -9.04 29.18
CA VAL A 417 25.52 -10.28 29.94
C VAL A 417 24.86 -11.33 29.05
N ILE A 418 23.86 -10.95 28.26
CA ILE A 418 23.21 -11.84 27.27
C ILE A 418 24.24 -12.36 26.26
N LYS A 419 25.08 -11.49 25.68
CA LYS A 419 26.14 -11.88 24.75
C LYS A 419 27.02 -12.97 25.35
N SER A 420 27.54 -12.73 26.55
CA SER A 420 28.46 -13.67 27.22
C SER A 420 27.81 -15.05 27.39
N VAL A 421 26.56 -15.10 27.85
CA VAL A 421 25.83 -16.37 28.04
C VAL A 421 25.55 -17.08 26.71
N LEU A 422 25.17 -16.35 25.66
CA LEU A 422 24.89 -16.93 24.35
C LEU A 422 26.16 -17.46 23.67
N GLU A 423 27.29 -16.78 23.83
CA GLU A 423 28.60 -17.24 23.36
C GLU A 423 29.04 -18.50 24.11
N GLU A 424 28.84 -18.57 25.43
CA GLU A 424 29.07 -19.79 26.23
C GLU A 424 28.22 -20.98 25.77
N LYS A 425 27.00 -20.72 25.27
CA LYS A 425 26.10 -21.73 24.68
C LYS A 425 26.48 -22.12 23.24
N GLY A 426 27.56 -21.57 22.71
CA GLY A 426 28.13 -21.93 21.42
C GLY A 426 27.58 -21.14 20.22
N HIS A 427 26.78 -20.10 20.46
CA HIS A 427 26.31 -19.20 19.42
C HIS A 427 27.39 -18.16 19.06
N GLU A 428 27.35 -17.65 17.83
CA GLU A 428 28.08 -16.43 17.47
C GLU A 428 27.19 -15.23 17.76
N VAL A 429 27.67 -14.24 18.50
CA VAL A 429 26.88 -13.04 18.84
C VAL A 429 27.56 -11.81 18.29
N VAL A 430 26.84 -11.04 17.49
CA VAL A 430 27.29 -9.76 16.94
C VAL A 430 26.46 -8.65 17.54
N MET A 431 27.09 -7.72 18.26
CA MET A 431 26.39 -6.57 18.82
C MET A 431 26.38 -5.37 17.86
N THR A 432 25.26 -4.65 17.78
CA THR A 432 25.21 -3.39 16.99
C THR A 432 26.08 -2.30 17.60
N ARG A 433 26.26 -2.31 18.93
CA ARG A 433 27.21 -1.49 19.68
C ARG A 433 27.72 -2.23 20.92
N GLU A 434 29.00 -2.06 21.24
CA GLU A 434 29.62 -2.63 22.45
C GLU A 434 29.98 -1.58 23.51
N SER A 435 29.77 -0.29 23.20
CA SER A 435 30.02 0.85 24.09
C SER A 435 28.91 1.91 23.95
N ASP A 436 29.02 3.02 24.68
CA ASP A 436 28.08 4.14 24.61
C ASP A 436 28.30 4.99 23.34
N VAL A 437 27.98 4.40 22.19
CA VAL A 437 28.06 5.03 20.87
C VAL A 437 26.70 5.05 20.20
N PHE A 438 26.42 6.10 19.44
CA PHE A 438 25.20 6.20 18.66
C PHE A 438 25.33 5.42 17.36
N VAL A 439 24.42 4.46 17.13
CA VAL A 439 24.32 3.69 15.89
C VAL A 439 23.00 4.02 15.18
N PRO A 440 23.03 4.54 13.94
CA PRO A 440 21.82 4.79 13.15
C PRO A 440 20.98 3.53 12.93
N LEU A 441 19.66 3.67 12.88
CA LEU A 441 18.72 2.53 12.73
C LEU A 441 18.97 1.69 11.47
N LYS A 442 19.42 2.32 10.37
CA LYS A 442 19.77 1.62 9.12
C LYS A 442 20.99 0.71 9.28
N ASP A 443 21.95 1.12 10.09
CA ASP A 443 23.19 0.37 10.27
C ASP A 443 22.95 -0.82 11.21
N ARG A 444 22.00 -0.71 12.15
CA ARG A 444 21.57 -1.80 13.03
C ARG A 444 21.03 -3.01 12.26
N VAL A 445 20.24 -2.78 11.21
CA VAL A 445 19.63 -3.86 10.40
C VAL A 445 20.52 -4.38 9.27
N ALA A 446 21.67 -3.73 9.03
CA ALA A 446 22.59 -4.13 7.97
C ALA A 446 23.49 -5.32 8.37
N LEU A 447 23.54 -5.66 9.66
CA LEU A 447 24.37 -6.76 10.17
C LEU A 447 23.73 -8.12 9.81
N PRO A 448 24.47 -9.02 9.15
CA PRO A 448 23.97 -10.35 8.81
C PRO A 448 23.92 -11.26 10.04
N GLY A 449 22.76 -11.91 10.26
CA GLY A 449 22.57 -12.95 11.27
C GLY A 449 21.35 -13.81 11.01
N ASP A 450 21.24 -14.91 11.74
CA ASP A 450 20.15 -15.89 11.66
C ASP A 450 18.90 -15.42 12.43
N ILE A 451 19.09 -14.65 13.51
CA ILE A 451 18.04 -13.98 14.26
C ILE A 451 18.51 -12.59 14.71
N PHE A 452 17.57 -11.67 14.90
CA PHE A 452 17.82 -10.32 15.40
C PHE A 452 17.02 -10.06 16.68
N LEU A 453 17.72 -9.67 17.75
CA LEU A 453 17.16 -9.40 19.07
C LEU A 453 17.50 -7.96 19.46
N SER A 454 16.51 -7.08 19.50
CA SER A 454 16.68 -5.71 20.02
C SER A 454 16.26 -5.64 21.49
N VAL A 455 17.09 -5.04 22.34
CA VAL A 455 16.90 -4.98 23.79
C VAL A 455 16.69 -3.54 24.22
N HIS A 456 15.54 -3.28 24.85
CA HIS A 456 15.11 -1.97 25.29
C HIS A 456 14.55 -2.02 26.74
N ILE A 457 14.41 -0.85 27.36
CA ILE A 457 13.70 -0.69 28.63
C ILE A 457 12.66 0.42 28.46
N ASN A 458 11.40 0.06 28.65
CA ASN A 458 10.26 0.91 28.39
C ASN A 458 10.19 2.08 29.39
N THR A 459 9.40 3.10 29.05
CA THR A 459 9.09 4.23 29.94
C THR A 459 7.59 4.44 29.98
N ALA A 460 7.01 4.46 31.18
CA ALA A 460 5.58 4.61 31.31
C ALA A 460 5.15 6.05 30.95
N PRO A 461 4.07 6.23 30.18
CA PRO A 461 3.55 7.55 29.90
C PRO A 461 3.00 8.17 31.18
N THR A 462 3.00 9.50 31.26
CA THR A 462 2.57 10.25 32.44
C THR A 462 1.14 9.92 32.89
N GLN A 463 0.27 9.50 31.97
CA GLN A 463 -1.11 9.11 32.26
C GLN A 463 -1.24 7.71 32.89
N ARG A 464 -0.20 6.87 32.78
CA ARG A 464 -0.18 5.51 33.35
C ARG A 464 1.16 5.23 34.03
N PRO A 465 1.54 5.97 35.08
CA PRO A 465 2.88 5.91 35.67
C PRO A 465 3.22 4.56 36.31
N ASN A 466 2.21 3.73 36.58
CA ASN A 466 2.34 2.45 37.26
C ASN A 466 2.49 1.25 36.31
N LEU A 467 2.65 1.46 34.99
CA LEU A 467 2.93 0.35 34.06
C LEU A 467 4.23 -0.37 34.47
N ASN A 468 4.22 -1.69 34.30
CA ASN A 468 5.33 -2.58 34.60
C ASN A 468 5.24 -3.88 33.80
N GLY A 469 6.32 -4.66 33.82
CA GLY A 469 6.44 -5.94 33.13
C GLY A 469 7.13 -5.84 31.77
N MET A 470 7.43 -7.01 31.22
CA MET A 470 8.11 -7.20 29.95
C MET A 470 7.12 -7.21 28.78
N ASP A 471 7.49 -6.62 27.65
CA ASP A 471 6.74 -6.66 26.40
C ASP A 471 7.61 -7.22 25.26
N ILE A 472 7.04 -8.00 24.34
CA ILE A 472 7.71 -8.42 23.10
C ILE A 472 7.02 -7.75 21.93
N LEU A 473 7.79 -7.03 21.13
CA LEU A 473 7.33 -6.29 19.96
C LEU A 473 7.75 -7.00 18.68
N VAL A 474 6.81 -7.11 17.74
CA VAL A 474 7.00 -7.72 16.43
C VAL A 474 6.51 -6.80 15.32
N SER A 475 6.94 -7.01 14.07
CA SER A 475 6.58 -6.14 12.95
C SER A 475 5.10 -6.30 12.54
N LYS A 476 4.36 -5.18 12.48
CA LYS A 476 2.93 -5.15 12.10
C LYS A 476 2.63 -5.43 10.62
N ASP A 477 3.51 -4.98 9.72
CA ASP A 477 3.26 -5.05 8.27
C ASP A 477 3.99 -6.24 7.61
N ALA A 478 4.25 -7.32 8.37
CA ALA A 478 4.87 -8.52 7.83
C ALA A 478 3.94 -9.22 6.81
N LYS A 479 4.48 -9.71 5.69
CA LYS A 479 3.72 -10.52 4.74
C LYS A 479 3.31 -11.83 5.42
N GLN A 480 2.03 -11.89 5.82
CA GLN A 480 1.45 -13.02 6.53
C GLN A 480 1.67 -14.33 5.75
N GLY A 481 2.17 -15.37 6.43
CA GLY A 481 2.48 -16.66 5.82
C GLY A 481 3.86 -16.79 5.17
N SER A 482 4.71 -15.75 5.19
CA SER A 482 6.11 -15.91 4.77
C SER A 482 6.93 -16.70 5.80
N VAL A 483 7.95 -17.44 5.36
CA VAL A 483 8.86 -18.19 6.26
C VAL A 483 9.50 -17.28 7.30
N LEU A 484 9.86 -16.05 6.91
CA LEU A 484 10.42 -15.06 7.82
C LEU A 484 9.41 -14.66 8.92
N THR A 485 8.13 -14.51 8.57
CA THR A 485 7.06 -14.21 9.53
C THR A 485 6.79 -15.39 10.46
N ILE A 486 6.75 -16.62 9.94
CA ILE A 486 6.59 -17.84 10.75
C ILE A 486 7.77 -18.02 11.70
N ALA A 487 9.00 -17.84 11.21
CA ALA A 487 10.21 -17.90 12.02
C ALA A 487 10.23 -16.80 13.09
N ARG A 488 9.79 -15.57 12.76
CA ARG A 488 9.61 -14.48 13.72
C ARG A 488 8.56 -14.82 14.77
N ASP A 489 7.42 -15.36 14.39
CA ASP A 489 6.34 -15.74 15.29
C ASP A 489 6.76 -16.85 16.25
N ARG A 490 7.48 -17.86 15.74
CA ARG A 490 8.08 -18.91 16.57
C ARG A 490 9.08 -18.32 17.55
N LEU A 491 10.00 -17.48 17.07
CA LEU A 491 11.00 -16.81 17.89
C LEU A 491 10.32 -15.99 19.01
N ALA A 492 9.34 -15.16 18.66
CA ALA A 492 8.58 -14.37 19.62
C ALA A 492 7.83 -15.24 20.64
N SER A 493 7.25 -16.35 20.20
CA SER A 493 6.53 -17.29 21.08
C SER A 493 7.48 -17.98 22.05
N SER A 494 8.64 -18.45 21.59
CA SER A 494 9.67 -19.04 22.46
C SER A 494 10.14 -18.04 23.52
N PHE A 495 10.39 -16.80 23.13
CA PHE A 495 10.74 -15.73 24.08
C PHE A 495 9.60 -15.41 25.05
N PHE A 496 8.36 -15.35 24.58
CA PHE A 496 7.19 -15.08 25.43
C PHE A 496 7.03 -16.17 26.50
N THR A 497 7.14 -17.44 26.11
CA THR A 497 7.02 -18.58 27.02
C THR A 497 8.14 -18.61 28.05
N GLU A 498 9.41 -18.46 27.63
CA GLU A 498 10.53 -18.56 28.56
C GLU A 498 10.64 -17.32 29.48
N LEU A 499 10.45 -16.10 28.96
CA LEU A 499 10.42 -14.89 29.79
C LEU A 499 9.23 -14.90 30.77
N GLY A 500 8.11 -15.51 30.40
CA GLY A 500 6.96 -15.71 31.28
C GLY A 500 7.24 -16.57 32.53
N LYS A 501 8.33 -17.34 32.55
CA LYS A 501 8.73 -18.15 33.71
C LYS A 501 9.56 -17.37 34.73
N LEU A 502 10.03 -16.16 34.40
CA LEU A 502 10.83 -15.35 35.32
C LEU A 502 9.99 -14.92 36.53
N GLN A 503 10.53 -15.16 37.72
CA GLN A 503 9.93 -14.66 38.97
C GLN A 503 10.45 -13.27 39.29
N GLY A 504 9.56 -12.37 39.73
CA GLY A 504 9.91 -11.02 40.17
C GLY A 504 9.62 -9.91 39.15
N ILE A 505 9.38 -10.27 37.90
CA ILE A 505 8.88 -9.40 36.83
C ILE A 505 7.87 -10.18 35.99
N LYS A 506 6.77 -9.54 35.59
CA LYS A 506 5.70 -10.20 34.84
C LYS A 506 5.94 -10.07 33.34
N MET A 507 5.50 -11.06 32.57
CA MET A 507 5.35 -10.92 31.12
C MET A 507 3.96 -10.36 30.80
N ASN A 508 3.89 -9.32 29.97
CA ASN A 508 2.65 -8.70 29.54
C ASN A 508 2.15 -9.39 28.27
N PHE A 509 2.36 -8.75 27.12
CA PHE A 509 1.78 -9.16 25.85
C PHE A 509 2.84 -9.18 24.75
N LEU A 510 2.53 -9.96 23.71
CA LEU A 510 3.14 -9.79 22.39
C LEU A 510 2.35 -8.72 21.65
N ASN A 511 3.03 -7.71 21.12
CA ASN A 511 2.41 -6.57 20.45
C ASN A 511 3.02 -6.29 19.09
N GLU A 512 2.19 -5.85 18.15
CA GLU A 512 2.62 -5.51 16.80
C GLU A 512 2.91 -4.02 16.66
N GLN A 513 4.10 -3.67 16.19
CA GLN A 513 4.55 -2.29 16.04
C GLN A 513 5.19 -2.04 14.67
N ARG A 514 5.24 -0.77 14.27
CA ARG A 514 5.89 -0.30 13.03
C ARG A 514 7.27 0.27 13.31
N LEU A 515 8.13 -0.53 13.93
CA LEU A 515 9.49 -0.14 14.27
C LEU A 515 10.44 -0.44 13.12
N PHE A 516 11.31 0.51 12.80
CA PHE A 516 12.22 0.42 11.65
C PHE A 516 13.09 -0.85 11.69
N VAL A 517 13.65 -1.16 12.86
CA VAL A 517 14.56 -2.30 13.06
C VAL A 517 13.88 -3.67 12.97
N LEU A 518 12.54 -3.71 13.08
CA LEU A 518 11.74 -4.92 12.92
C LEU A 518 11.22 -5.07 11.49
N GLN A 519 10.82 -3.97 10.85
CA GLN A 519 10.26 -4.01 9.49
C GLN A 519 11.30 -4.23 8.39
N ASN A 520 12.53 -3.73 8.60
CA ASN A 520 13.57 -3.72 7.59
C ASN A 520 14.69 -4.73 7.90
N ASN A 521 14.42 -5.70 8.79
CA ASN A 521 15.39 -6.72 9.15
C ASN A 521 15.32 -7.89 8.17
N PRO A 522 16.45 -8.36 7.62
CA PRO A 522 16.47 -9.55 6.78
C PRO A 522 16.29 -10.85 7.57
N ALA A 523 16.48 -10.83 8.90
CA ALA A 523 16.35 -11.98 9.79
C ALA A 523 15.05 -11.92 10.62
N PRO A 524 14.56 -13.05 11.18
CA PRO A 524 13.51 -13.07 12.19
C PRO A 524 13.87 -12.10 13.33
N ALA A 525 13.08 -11.04 13.46
CA ALA A 525 13.41 -9.92 14.34
C ALA A 525 12.32 -9.71 15.40
N ILE A 526 12.76 -9.64 16.65
CA ILE A 526 11.92 -9.23 17.78
C ILE A 526 12.62 -8.12 18.58
N LEU A 527 11.83 -7.28 19.23
CA LEU A 527 12.32 -6.31 20.20
C LEU A 527 11.72 -6.67 21.56
N ILE A 528 12.56 -6.77 22.58
CA ILE A 528 12.15 -7.07 23.94
C ILE A 528 12.30 -5.80 24.78
N GLU A 529 11.17 -5.33 25.30
CA GLU A 529 11.12 -4.33 26.37
C GLU A 529 11.22 -5.07 27.69
N LEU A 530 12.36 -4.99 28.37
CA LEU A 530 12.65 -5.83 29.54
C LEU A 530 11.89 -5.41 30.82
N GLY A 531 11.20 -4.27 30.80
CA GLY A 531 10.52 -3.69 31.95
C GLY A 531 10.34 -2.18 31.77
N TYR A 532 9.76 -1.52 32.77
CA TYR A 532 9.56 -0.06 32.75
C TYR A 532 10.55 0.67 33.66
N LEU A 533 11.41 1.53 33.11
CA LEU A 533 12.42 2.31 33.84
C LEU A 533 11.81 3.21 34.92
N THR A 534 10.58 3.68 34.68
CA THR A 534 9.81 4.51 35.62
C THR A 534 9.17 3.71 36.76
N ASN A 535 9.12 2.38 36.65
CA ASN A 535 8.58 1.52 37.69
C ASN A 535 9.70 1.06 38.63
N SER A 536 9.57 1.38 39.92
CA SER A 536 10.61 1.07 40.91
C SER A 536 10.85 -0.43 41.10
N ARG A 537 9.84 -1.28 40.88
CA ARG A 537 9.99 -2.75 40.99
C ARG A 537 10.78 -3.29 39.81
N ASP A 538 10.41 -2.90 38.58
CA ASP A 538 11.11 -3.33 37.37
C ASP A 538 12.54 -2.79 37.36
N LEU A 539 12.74 -1.51 37.69
CA LEU A 539 14.07 -0.92 37.77
C LEU A 539 14.96 -1.67 38.77
N LYS A 540 14.44 -2.01 39.95
CA LYS A 540 15.17 -2.79 40.95
C LYS A 540 15.48 -4.21 40.43
N PHE A 541 14.55 -4.82 39.71
CA PHE A 541 14.77 -6.13 39.10
C PHE A 541 15.86 -6.08 38.03
N LEU A 542 15.82 -5.09 37.13
CA LEU A 542 16.73 -4.95 36.00
C LEU A 542 18.14 -4.48 36.39
N THR A 543 18.30 -3.77 37.50
CA THR A 543 19.61 -3.31 38.00
C THR A 543 20.32 -4.35 38.89
N ASP A 544 19.61 -5.41 39.30
CA ASP A 544 20.18 -6.50 40.08
C ASP A 544 20.96 -7.48 39.18
N LYS A 545 22.25 -7.68 39.47
CA LYS A 545 23.17 -8.47 38.63
C LYS A 545 22.77 -9.95 38.51
N GLU A 546 22.21 -10.53 39.56
CA GLU A 546 21.74 -11.92 39.53
C GLU A 546 20.51 -12.05 38.62
N ASN A 547 19.60 -11.07 38.64
CA ASN A 547 18.45 -11.05 37.75
C ASN A 547 18.84 -10.78 36.29
N GLN A 548 19.86 -9.95 36.02
CA GLN A 548 20.40 -9.79 34.67
C GLN A 548 20.95 -11.11 34.13
N LYS A 549 21.63 -11.89 34.97
CA LYS A 549 22.10 -13.24 34.61
C LYS A 549 20.93 -14.21 34.39
N LYS A 550 19.85 -14.11 35.16
CA LYS A 550 18.61 -14.88 34.90
C LYS A 550 18.01 -14.53 33.55
N ILE A 551 17.87 -13.24 33.23
CA ILE A 551 17.39 -12.78 31.90
C ILE A 551 18.26 -13.37 30.78
N ALA A 552 19.59 -13.30 30.92
CA ALA A 552 20.51 -13.83 29.93
C ALA A 552 20.39 -15.35 29.73
N ASN A 553 20.23 -16.13 30.81
CA ASN A 553 19.96 -17.56 30.71
C ASN A 553 18.61 -17.83 30.05
N THR A 554 17.57 -17.06 30.38
CA THR A 554 16.26 -17.20 29.75
C THR A 554 16.28 -16.86 28.26
N PHE A 555 17.11 -15.92 27.82
CA PHE A 555 17.35 -15.67 26.39
C PHE A 555 17.96 -16.91 25.72
N ALA A 556 18.95 -17.56 26.36
CA ALA A 556 19.53 -18.80 25.85
C ALA A 556 18.49 -19.94 25.79
N ASP A 557 17.67 -20.09 26.82
CA ASP A 557 16.60 -21.09 26.87
C ASP A 557 15.54 -20.83 25.78
N ALA A 558 15.18 -19.56 25.54
CA ALA A 558 14.26 -19.15 24.48
C ALA A 558 14.81 -19.45 23.09
N ILE A 559 16.10 -19.18 22.86
CA ILE A 559 16.76 -19.51 21.59
C ILE A 559 16.85 -21.01 21.42
N GLN A 560 17.17 -21.77 22.47
CA GLN A 560 17.17 -23.22 22.42
C GLN A 560 15.76 -23.77 22.11
N ALA A 561 14.72 -23.20 22.71
CA ALA A 561 13.33 -23.55 22.43
C ALA A 561 12.88 -23.13 21.02
N TYR A 562 13.46 -22.08 20.46
CA TYR A 562 13.23 -21.68 19.07
C TYR A 562 13.89 -22.64 18.07
N GLN A 563 15.05 -23.20 18.41
CA GLN A 563 15.78 -24.17 17.59
C GLN A 563 15.17 -25.58 17.59
N LYS A 564 14.47 -25.96 18.67
CA LYS A 564 13.67 -27.19 18.77
C LYS A 564 12.37 -27.00 18.04
#